data_AF-A0A7S2T5N1-F1
#
_entry.id   AF-A0A7S2T5N1-F1
#
_cell.length_a   1.000
_cell.length_b   1.000
_cell.length_c   1.000
_cell.angle_alpha   90.00
_cell.angle_beta   90.00
_cell.angle_gamma   90.00
#
_symmetry.space_group_name_H-M   'P 1'
#
loop_
_entity.id
_entity.type
_entity.pdbx_description
1 polymer ?
#
loop_
_entity_poly.entity_id
_entity_poly.type
_entity_poly.pdbx_seq_one_letter_code
_entity_poly.pdbx_strand_id
1 'polypeptide(L)'
;KRKSREDLDEEWDAEAGKELVERLGSDDDILRHVRAIKESLRRENAKPKTLSSLNLAGKFREVVDKDTRSVLTEIERVILDAAESILEGRGLGFHVPSRGSGNQHYVQELDRIVLKDSKTQRSFGNRGEVRKVAIMSKLMQLVYELCSKDITATKRDLFYSDVKLFKKQDESDAALEDVTCMLGCTRCSLHVVASEKGLVVGRL
;
A
#
# COMPACT_ATOMS: atom_id res chain seq x y z
N LYS A 1 34.72 2.30 -21.02
CA LYS A 1 35.86 1.76 -20.23
C LYS A 1 35.38 1.52 -18.82
N ARG A 2 34.95 0.28 -18.50
CA ARG A 2 34.58 -0.14 -17.14
C ARG A 2 35.88 -0.43 -16.39
N LYS A 3 36.13 0.26 -15.28
CA LYS A 3 37.23 -0.05 -14.37
C LYS A 3 36.94 -1.41 -13.75
N SER A 4 37.89 -2.34 -13.84
CA SER A 4 37.84 -3.67 -13.26
C SER A 4 37.66 -3.59 -11.74
N ARG A 5 37.01 -4.61 -11.20
CA ARG A 5 36.62 -4.73 -9.78
C ARG A 5 37.80 -5.17 -8.89
N GLU A 6 39.02 -4.98 -9.36
CA GLU A 6 40.27 -5.53 -8.79
C GLU A 6 41.18 -4.43 -8.18
N ASP A 7 40.75 -3.16 -8.16
CA ASP A 7 41.57 -2.04 -7.66
C ASP A 7 41.05 -1.43 -6.32
N LEU A 8 40.28 -2.19 -5.52
CA LEU A 8 39.76 -1.75 -4.22
C LEU A 8 39.98 -2.80 -3.13
N ASP A 9 41.17 -3.39 -3.09
CA ASP A 9 41.66 -4.04 -1.88
C ASP A 9 42.33 -2.95 -1.03
N GLU A 10 41.50 -2.19 -0.31
CA GLU A 10 41.99 -1.38 0.82
C GLU A 10 42.59 -2.36 1.84
N GLU A 11 43.92 -2.34 1.92
CA GLU A 11 44.73 -3.10 2.86
C GLU A 11 44.14 -2.92 4.27
N TRP A 12 43.60 -3.99 4.84
CA TRP A 12 43.08 -3.98 6.19
C TRP A 12 44.25 -3.72 7.14
N ASP A 13 44.36 -2.49 7.62
CA ASP A 13 45.29 -2.09 8.67
C ASP A 13 44.98 -2.87 9.96
N ALA A 14 45.73 -3.96 10.19
CA ALA A 14 45.60 -4.80 11.37
C ALA A 14 45.78 -4.01 12.69
N GLU A 15 46.45 -2.87 12.62
CA GLU A 15 46.66 -1.94 13.74
C GLU A 15 45.38 -1.14 14.07
N ALA A 16 44.65 -0.67 13.05
CA ALA A 16 43.33 -0.05 13.21
C ALA A 16 42.28 -1.05 13.73
N GLY A 17 42.38 -2.32 13.31
CA GLY A 17 41.56 -3.41 13.84
C GLY A 17 41.81 -3.69 15.32
N LYS A 18 43.08 -3.62 15.77
CA LYS A 18 43.44 -3.80 17.19
C LYS A 18 42.99 -2.61 18.04
N GLU A 19 43.12 -1.38 17.56
CA GLU A 19 42.62 -0.19 18.26
C GLU A 19 41.10 -0.23 18.44
N LEU A 20 40.36 -0.72 17.44
CA LEU A 20 38.91 -0.96 17.54
C LEU A 20 38.57 -2.04 18.57
N VAL A 21 39.32 -3.15 18.60
CA VAL A 21 39.14 -4.25 19.56
C VAL A 21 39.59 -3.87 20.98
N GLU A 22 40.48 -2.89 21.15
CA GLU A 22 40.88 -2.37 22.45
C GLU A 22 39.86 -1.35 22.99
N ARG A 23 39.22 -0.58 22.09
CA ARG A 23 38.14 0.36 22.43
C ARG A 23 36.79 -0.32 22.67
N LEU A 24 36.55 -1.47 22.06
CA LEU A 24 35.37 -2.29 22.26
C LEU A 24 35.72 -3.34 23.33
N GLY A 25 34.96 -3.42 24.42
CA GLY A 25 35.23 -4.38 25.51
C GLY A 25 35.15 -5.85 25.09
N SER A 26 35.12 -6.77 26.06
CA SER A 26 34.98 -8.21 25.76
C SER A 26 33.76 -8.50 24.86
N ASP A 27 33.87 -9.49 23.97
CA ASP A 27 32.79 -9.91 23.06
C ASP A 27 31.44 -10.10 23.79
N ASP A 28 31.47 -10.59 25.03
CA ASP A 28 30.27 -10.77 25.87
C ASP A 28 29.63 -9.43 26.28
N ASP A 29 30.44 -8.40 26.54
CA ASP A 29 29.97 -7.05 26.88
C ASP A 29 29.38 -6.34 25.67
N ILE A 30 29.99 -6.51 24.49
CA ILE A 30 29.46 -6.03 23.21
C ILE A 30 28.11 -6.68 22.93
N LEU A 31 28.03 -8.01 23.07
CA LEU A 31 26.79 -8.76 22.84
C LEU A 31 25.69 -8.39 23.86
N ARG A 32 26.05 -8.11 25.11
CA ARG A 32 25.10 -7.57 26.10
C ARG A 32 24.57 -6.20 25.69
N HIS A 33 25.43 -5.29 25.23
CA HIS A 33 25.02 -3.96 24.77
C HIS A 33 24.13 -4.06 23.54
N VAL A 34 24.49 -4.89 22.55
CA VAL A 34 23.68 -5.11 21.35
C VAL A 34 22.32 -5.71 21.71
N ARG A 35 22.27 -6.67 22.64
CA ARG A 35 20.99 -7.25 23.12
C ARG A 35 20.14 -6.21 23.85
N ALA A 36 20.74 -5.38 24.70
CA ALA A 36 20.04 -4.31 25.41
C ALA A 36 19.48 -3.25 24.45
N ILE A 37 20.28 -2.80 23.48
CA ILE A 37 19.86 -1.89 22.42
C ILE A 37 18.73 -2.50 21.58
N LYS A 38 18.87 -3.78 21.21
CA LYS A 38 17.83 -4.53 20.49
C LYS A 38 16.52 -4.61 21.28
N GLU A 39 16.57 -4.87 22.59
CA GLU A 39 15.38 -4.88 23.45
C GLU A 39 14.74 -3.50 23.61
N SER A 40 15.55 -2.45 23.78
CA SER A 40 15.06 -1.06 23.82
C SER A 40 14.38 -0.64 22.52
N LEU A 41 15.02 -0.91 21.37
CA LEU A 41 14.43 -0.71 20.04
C LEU A 41 13.15 -1.51 19.85
N ARG A 42 13.10 -2.75 20.34
CA ARG A 42 11.91 -3.60 20.26
C ARG A 42 10.77 -3.05 21.12
N ARG A 43 11.05 -2.50 22.30
CA ARG A 43 10.05 -1.86 23.17
C ARG A 43 9.55 -0.54 22.58
N GLU A 44 10.41 0.28 21.98
CA GLU A 44 10.02 1.53 21.32
C GLU A 44 9.20 1.29 20.05
N ASN A 45 9.55 0.27 19.25
CA ASN A 45 8.83 -0.09 18.02
C ASN A 45 7.58 -0.96 18.26
N ALA A 46 7.35 -1.46 19.48
CA ALA A 46 6.18 -2.30 19.81
C ALA A 46 4.84 -1.55 19.79
N LYS A 47 4.86 -0.21 19.90
CA LYS A 47 3.66 0.60 19.71
C LYS A 47 3.56 0.95 18.22
N PRO A 48 2.51 0.54 17.50
CA PRO A 48 2.33 0.96 16.12
C PRO A 48 2.20 2.48 16.11
N LYS A 49 3.24 3.16 15.64
CA LYS A 49 3.19 4.59 15.35
C LYS A 49 2.15 4.72 14.24
N THR A 50 1.06 5.43 14.53
CA THR A 50 0.00 5.72 13.54
C THR A 50 0.21 7.14 13.03
N LEU A 51 -0.30 7.47 11.83
CA LEU A 51 -0.24 8.86 11.36
C LEU A 51 -0.91 9.85 12.33
N SER A 52 -1.92 9.38 13.06
CA SER A 52 -2.59 10.09 14.15
C SER A 52 -1.62 10.49 15.27
N SER A 53 -0.70 9.59 15.64
CA SER A 53 0.33 9.88 16.66
C SER A 53 1.37 10.91 16.22
N LEU A 54 1.47 11.19 14.93
CA LEU A 54 2.40 12.16 14.34
C LEU A 54 1.72 13.51 14.00
N ASN A 55 0.46 13.72 14.39
CA ASN A 55 -0.35 14.88 13.94
C ASN A 55 -0.39 15.05 12.41
N LEU A 56 -0.21 13.94 11.68
CA LEU A 56 -0.29 13.89 10.22
C LEU A 56 -1.66 13.44 9.72
N ALA A 57 -2.57 13.08 10.64
CA ALA A 57 -3.94 12.72 10.33
C ALA A 57 -4.63 13.86 9.56
N GLY A 58 -5.02 13.57 8.32
CA GLY A 58 -5.72 14.51 7.43
C GLY A 58 -4.88 15.14 6.32
N LYS A 59 -3.54 15.17 6.44
CA LYS A 59 -2.66 15.61 5.33
C LYS A 59 -2.31 14.48 4.36
N PHE A 60 -2.35 13.26 4.86
CA PHE A 60 -1.99 12.06 4.12
C PHE A 60 -3.09 11.03 4.24
N ARG A 61 -3.30 10.28 3.16
CA ARG A 61 -4.22 9.15 3.18
C ARG A 61 -3.44 7.89 3.52
N GLU A 62 -3.76 7.31 4.66
CA GLU A 62 -3.25 6.00 5.06
C GLU A 62 -4.03 4.89 4.37
N VAL A 63 -3.31 3.83 4.02
CA VAL A 63 -3.90 2.56 3.59
C VAL A 63 -3.70 1.59 4.75
N VAL A 64 -4.80 1.13 5.35
CA VAL A 64 -4.78 0.23 6.52
C VAL A 64 -5.53 -1.05 6.21
N ASP A 65 -5.24 -2.13 6.94
CA ASP A 65 -6.09 -3.32 6.88
C ASP A 65 -7.44 -3.00 7.53
N LYS A 66 -8.50 -3.11 6.74
CA LYS A 66 -9.89 -2.93 7.19
C LYS A 66 -10.59 -4.28 7.26
N ASP A 67 -11.49 -4.44 8.22
CA ASP A 67 -12.43 -5.55 8.25
C ASP A 67 -13.48 -5.42 7.14
N THR A 68 -14.13 -6.54 6.80
CA THR A 68 -15.11 -6.63 5.71
C THR A 68 -16.27 -5.64 5.88
N ARG A 69 -16.74 -5.41 7.11
CA ARG A 69 -17.85 -4.48 7.38
C ARG A 69 -17.42 -3.03 7.20
N SER A 70 -16.21 -2.69 7.64
CA SER A 70 -15.62 -1.37 7.39
C SER A 70 -15.44 -1.11 5.89
N VAL A 71 -14.99 -2.11 5.11
CA VAL A 71 -14.88 -1.98 3.65
C VAL A 71 -16.25 -1.72 3.01
N LEU A 72 -17.28 -2.49 3.38
CA LEU A 72 -18.65 -2.29 2.88
C LEU A 72 -19.16 -0.89 3.18
N THR A 73 -18.96 -0.40 4.42
CA THR A 73 -19.38 0.94 4.84
C THR A 73 -18.69 2.04 4.01
N GLU A 74 -17.41 1.87 3.68
CA GLU A 74 -16.69 2.84 2.83
C GLU A 74 -17.17 2.81 1.38
N ILE A 75 -17.50 1.63 0.85
CA ILE A 75 -18.08 1.50 -0.49
C ILE A 75 -19.45 2.19 -0.52
N GLU A 76 -20.30 1.93 0.48
CA GLU A 76 -21.62 2.56 0.61
C GLU A 76 -21.52 4.09 0.69
N ARG A 77 -20.54 4.63 1.43
CA ARG A 77 -20.26 6.07 1.44
C ARG A 77 -19.91 6.62 0.07
N VAL A 78 -19.01 5.97 -0.66
CA VAL A 78 -18.64 6.41 -2.02
C VAL A 78 -19.84 6.36 -2.96
N ILE A 79 -20.70 5.35 -2.84
CA ILE A 79 -21.92 5.23 -3.64
C ILE A 79 -22.93 6.31 -3.26
N LEU A 80 -23.08 6.63 -1.98
CA LEU A 80 -23.96 7.69 -1.49
C LEU A 80 -23.49 9.06 -2.01
N ASP A 81 -22.20 9.38 -1.88
CA ASP A 81 -21.61 10.60 -2.45
C ASP A 81 -21.85 10.70 -3.96
N ALA A 82 -21.72 9.58 -4.68
CA ALA A 82 -21.99 9.52 -6.11
C ALA A 82 -23.47 9.73 -6.43
N ALA A 83 -24.39 9.17 -5.63
CA ALA A 83 -25.82 9.34 -5.79
C ALA A 83 -26.24 10.80 -5.53
N GLU A 84 -25.73 11.44 -4.47
CA GLU A 84 -25.94 12.86 -4.20
C GLU A 84 -25.43 13.73 -5.37
N SER A 85 -24.22 13.45 -5.88
CA SER A 85 -23.69 14.14 -7.07
C SER A 85 -24.58 14.01 -8.31
N ILE A 86 -25.23 12.86 -8.50
CA ILE A 86 -26.18 12.64 -9.60
C ILE A 86 -27.46 13.47 -9.37
N LEU A 87 -28.02 13.42 -8.15
CA LEU A 87 -29.24 14.16 -7.78
C LEU A 87 -29.06 15.68 -7.90
N GLU A 88 -27.86 16.18 -7.60
CA GLU A 88 -27.49 17.59 -7.76
C GLU A 88 -27.16 17.99 -9.21
N GLY A 89 -27.27 17.06 -10.17
CA GLY A 89 -27.05 17.33 -11.59
C GLY A 89 -25.57 17.42 -12.02
N ARG A 90 -24.61 17.13 -11.14
CA ARG A 90 -23.18 17.03 -11.48
C ARG A 90 -22.83 15.73 -12.19
N GLY A 91 -23.70 14.73 -12.11
CA GLY A 91 -23.52 13.41 -12.72
C GLY A 91 -22.61 12.49 -11.91
N LEU A 92 -22.30 11.32 -12.49
CA LEU A 92 -21.48 10.30 -11.85
C LEU A 92 -19.99 10.64 -11.98
N GLY A 93 -19.27 10.56 -10.86
CA GLY A 93 -17.82 10.65 -10.85
C GLY A 93 -17.22 10.20 -9.52
N PHE A 94 -15.91 9.96 -9.53
CA PHE A 94 -15.18 9.51 -8.35
C PHE A 94 -13.97 10.39 -8.07
N HIS A 95 -13.70 10.61 -6.79
CA HIS A 95 -12.48 11.29 -6.32
C HIS A 95 -11.39 10.26 -6.06
N VAL A 96 -10.41 10.19 -6.96
CA VAL A 96 -9.35 9.19 -6.91
C VAL A 96 -8.04 9.84 -6.47
N PRO A 97 -7.37 9.36 -5.41
CA PRO A 97 -6.05 9.83 -5.03
C PRO A 97 -5.04 9.62 -6.17
N SER A 98 -4.22 10.63 -6.46
CA SER A 98 -3.17 10.50 -7.46
C SER A 98 -2.07 9.59 -6.94
N ARG A 99 -1.69 8.56 -7.70
CA ARG A 99 -0.60 7.63 -7.35
C ARG A 99 0.74 7.99 -8.01
N GLY A 100 0.81 9.13 -8.70
CA GLY A 100 2.05 9.60 -9.33
C GLY A 100 3.15 9.90 -8.31
N SER A 101 4.41 9.83 -8.73
CA SER A 101 5.59 10.04 -7.87
C SER A 101 5.55 11.36 -7.08
N GLY A 102 5.01 12.44 -7.66
CA GLY A 102 4.86 13.73 -6.97
C GLY A 102 3.91 13.72 -5.77
N ASN A 103 2.94 12.79 -5.75
CA ASN A 103 1.97 12.64 -4.66
C ASN A 103 2.39 11.60 -3.61
N GLN A 104 3.49 10.89 -3.83
CA GLN A 104 4.03 9.94 -2.86
C GLN A 104 4.92 10.68 -1.86
N HIS A 105 4.83 10.30 -0.59
CA HIS A 105 5.64 10.84 0.49
C HIS A 105 6.10 9.70 1.40
N TYR A 106 7.40 9.63 1.66
CA TYR A 106 7.96 8.65 2.59
C TYR A 106 8.02 9.25 3.99
N VAL A 107 7.39 8.58 4.96
CA VAL A 107 7.39 8.97 6.37
C VAL A 107 8.42 8.11 7.09
N GLN A 108 9.54 8.72 7.48
CA GLN A 108 10.68 8.02 8.10
C GLN A 108 10.31 7.36 9.42
N GLU A 109 9.47 8.02 10.21
CA GLU A 109 9.05 7.57 11.54
C GLU A 109 8.21 6.29 11.48
N LEU A 110 7.56 6.04 10.34
CA LEU A 110 6.72 4.88 10.08
C LEU A 110 7.39 3.85 9.16
N ASP A 111 8.51 4.21 8.54
CA ASP A 111 9.15 3.46 7.45
C ASP A 111 8.15 3.05 6.35
N ARG A 112 7.27 3.99 5.96
CA ARG A 112 6.16 3.73 5.02
C ARG A 112 5.98 4.86 4.02
N ILE A 113 5.53 4.49 2.83
CA ILE A 113 5.10 5.43 1.80
C ILE A 113 3.60 5.70 1.96
N VAL A 114 3.23 6.97 2.01
CA VAL A 114 1.84 7.46 2.07
C VAL A 114 1.55 8.39 0.90
N LEU A 115 0.26 8.52 0.55
CA LEU A 115 -0.18 9.46 -0.46
C LEU A 115 -0.54 10.81 0.20
N LYS A 116 -0.13 11.93 -0.40
CA LYS A 116 -0.61 13.26 -0.01
C LYS A 116 -2.07 13.45 -0.49
N ASP A 117 -2.69 14.56 -0.12
CA ASP A 117 -4.09 14.85 -0.43
C ASP A 117 -4.39 15.25 -1.90
N SER A 118 -3.47 15.05 -2.85
CA SER A 118 -3.78 15.31 -4.26
C SER A 118 -4.77 14.28 -4.79
N LYS A 119 -6.00 14.74 -5.08
CA LYS A 119 -7.05 13.93 -5.69
C LYS A 119 -7.32 14.41 -7.11
N THR A 120 -7.68 13.48 -7.98
CA THR A 120 -8.17 13.76 -9.32
C THR A 120 -9.61 13.26 -9.41
N GLN A 121 -10.51 14.13 -9.85
CA GLN A 121 -11.88 13.75 -10.11
C GLN A 121 -11.96 13.08 -11.48
N ARG A 122 -12.53 11.87 -11.54
CA ARG A 122 -12.85 11.19 -12.79
C ARG A 122 -14.34 11.30 -13.04
N SER A 123 -14.73 12.01 -14.10
CA SER A 123 -16.14 12.26 -14.42
C SER A 123 -16.63 11.37 -15.55
N PHE A 124 -17.82 10.79 -15.40
CA PHE A 124 -18.51 10.06 -16.47
C PHE A 124 -18.91 10.96 -17.64
N GLY A 125 -19.03 12.29 -17.43
CA GLY A 125 -19.31 13.24 -18.51
C GLY A 125 -18.12 13.45 -19.45
N ASN A 126 -16.90 13.15 -19.01
CA ASN A 126 -15.70 13.32 -19.81
C ASN A 126 -15.43 12.07 -20.66
N ARG A 127 -15.50 12.21 -21.99
CA ARG A 127 -15.29 11.12 -22.98
C ARG A 127 -14.00 10.33 -22.76
N GLY A 128 -12.94 10.96 -22.27
CA GLY A 128 -11.65 10.31 -21.98
C GLY A 128 -11.65 9.46 -20.70
N GLU A 129 -12.59 9.69 -19.80
CA GLU A 129 -12.65 9.08 -18.46
C GLU A 129 -13.83 8.13 -18.26
N VAL A 130 -14.86 8.20 -19.11
CA VAL A 130 -16.07 7.34 -19.07
C VAL A 130 -15.72 5.89 -18.80
N ARG A 131 -14.76 5.35 -19.55
CA ARG A 131 -14.37 3.94 -19.43
C ARG A 131 -13.72 3.64 -18.08
N LYS A 132 -12.89 4.54 -17.57
CA LYS A 132 -12.25 4.38 -16.26
C LYS A 132 -13.31 4.41 -15.14
N VAL A 133 -14.26 5.33 -15.24
CA VAL A 133 -15.39 5.43 -14.28
C VAL A 133 -16.26 4.17 -14.33
N ALA A 134 -16.57 3.65 -15.52
CA ALA A 134 -17.33 2.42 -15.68
C ALA A 134 -16.61 1.20 -15.09
N ILE A 135 -15.31 1.04 -15.37
CA ILE A 135 -14.46 -0.02 -14.80
C ILE A 135 -14.45 0.06 -13.27
N MET A 136 -14.23 1.26 -12.70
CA MET A 136 -14.22 1.45 -11.25
C MET A 136 -15.59 1.14 -10.62
N SER A 137 -16.68 1.57 -11.25
CA SER A 137 -18.04 1.26 -10.78
C SER A 137 -18.28 -0.25 -10.76
N LYS A 138 -17.85 -0.95 -11.82
CA LYS A 138 -17.98 -2.41 -11.89
C LYS A 138 -17.14 -3.13 -10.84
N LEU A 139 -15.91 -2.66 -10.59
CA LEU A 139 -15.05 -3.23 -9.55
C LEU A 139 -15.63 -3.01 -8.15
N MET A 140 -16.14 -1.82 -7.85
CA MET A 140 -16.79 -1.58 -6.54
C MET A 140 -18.02 -2.48 -6.34
N GLN A 141 -18.84 -2.68 -7.37
CA GLN A 141 -19.94 -3.64 -7.33
C GLN A 141 -19.43 -5.06 -7.01
N LEU A 142 -18.41 -5.54 -7.73
CA LEU A 142 -17.86 -6.88 -7.53
C LEU A 142 -17.27 -7.05 -6.12
N VAL A 143 -16.49 -6.09 -5.65
CA VAL A 143 -15.93 -6.10 -4.29
C VAL A 143 -17.05 -6.10 -3.25
N TYR A 144 -18.08 -5.27 -3.43
CA TYR A 144 -19.23 -5.24 -2.52
C TYR A 144 -19.92 -6.61 -2.44
N GLU A 145 -20.11 -7.28 -3.58
CA GLU A 145 -20.68 -8.63 -3.62
C GLU A 145 -19.77 -9.68 -2.95
N LEU A 146 -18.46 -9.63 -3.19
CA LEU A 146 -17.48 -10.54 -2.59
C LEU A 146 -17.40 -10.36 -1.06
N CYS A 147 -17.40 -9.13 -0.58
CA CYS A 147 -17.43 -8.81 0.84
C CYS A 147 -18.76 -9.22 1.47
N SER A 148 -19.90 -8.99 0.80
CA SER A 148 -21.23 -9.34 1.32
C SER A 148 -21.46 -10.84 1.42
N LYS A 149 -20.91 -11.62 0.48
CA LYS A 149 -21.04 -13.09 0.44
C LYS A 149 -19.92 -13.81 1.19
N ASP A 150 -18.93 -13.07 1.70
CA ASP A 150 -17.72 -13.61 2.31
C ASP A 150 -16.96 -14.60 1.40
N ILE A 151 -16.84 -14.24 0.12
CA ILE A 151 -16.16 -15.06 -0.90
C ILE A 151 -14.92 -14.31 -1.39
N THR A 152 -13.82 -15.04 -1.54
CA THR A 152 -12.57 -14.55 -2.14
C THR A 152 -12.54 -14.82 -3.64
N ALA A 153 -12.08 -13.85 -4.43
CA ALA A 153 -11.87 -14.01 -5.87
C ALA A 153 -10.42 -13.72 -6.25
N THR A 154 -9.92 -14.37 -7.30
CA THR A 154 -8.60 -14.03 -7.83
C THR A 154 -8.67 -12.82 -8.75
N LYS A 155 -7.53 -12.14 -8.96
CA LYS A 155 -7.40 -11.06 -9.97
C LYS A 155 -7.87 -11.49 -11.36
N ARG A 156 -7.65 -12.77 -11.72
CA ARG A 156 -8.08 -13.30 -13.02
C ARG A 156 -9.59 -13.51 -13.05
N ASP A 157 -10.19 -13.97 -11.98
CA ASP A 157 -11.66 -14.14 -11.90
C ASP A 157 -12.37 -12.79 -12.05
N LEU A 158 -11.82 -11.73 -11.43
CA LEU A 158 -12.29 -10.37 -11.63
C LEU A 158 -12.19 -9.94 -13.10
N PHE A 159 -11.05 -10.18 -13.77
CA PHE A 159 -10.89 -9.86 -15.18
C PHE A 159 -11.87 -10.63 -16.07
N TYR A 160 -12.12 -11.91 -15.76
CA TYR A 160 -13.06 -12.74 -16.52
C TYR A 160 -14.53 -12.42 -16.27
N SER A 161 -14.86 -11.67 -15.21
CA SER A 161 -16.24 -11.23 -14.95
C SER A 161 -16.81 -10.33 -16.04
N ASP A 162 -15.97 -9.50 -16.68
CA ASP A 162 -16.36 -8.65 -17.81
C ASP A 162 -15.16 -8.33 -18.72
N VAL A 163 -14.76 -9.33 -19.51
CA VAL A 163 -13.63 -9.22 -20.46
C VAL A 163 -13.84 -8.10 -21.49
N LYS A 164 -15.09 -7.79 -21.85
CA LYS A 164 -15.42 -6.75 -22.84
C LYS A 164 -15.15 -5.35 -22.27
N LEU A 165 -15.48 -5.13 -21.01
CA LEU A 165 -15.23 -3.87 -20.32
C LEU A 165 -13.74 -3.67 -20.05
N PHE A 166 -13.07 -4.68 -19.48
CA PHE A 166 -11.66 -4.55 -19.05
C PHE A 166 -10.68 -4.60 -20.22
N LYS A 167 -10.92 -5.40 -21.27
CA LYS A 167 -10.05 -5.64 -22.44
C LYS A 167 -8.66 -6.19 -22.12
N LYS A 168 -7.90 -5.52 -21.23
CA LYS A 168 -6.56 -5.86 -20.78
C LYS A 168 -6.57 -6.01 -19.26
N GLN A 169 -5.85 -7.01 -18.76
CA GLN A 169 -5.73 -7.25 -17.33
C GLN A 169 -5.07 -6.08 -16.59
N ASP A 170 -4.13 -5.39 -17.23
CA ASP A 170 -3.47 -4.20 -16.65
C ASP A 170 -4.47 -3.09 -16.29
N GLU A 171 -5.57 -2.98 -17.03
CA GLU A 171 -6.57 -1.94 -16.77
C GLU A 171 -7.48 -2.28 -15.58
N SER A 172 -7.87 -3.56 -15.43
CA SER A 172 -8.60 -4.02 -14.23
C SER A 172 -7.72 -3.94 -12.99
N ASP A 173 -6.46 -4.32 -13.10
CA ASP A 173 -5.49 -4.25 -12.00
C ASP A 173 -5.22 -2.79 -11.60
N ALA A 174 -5.00 -1.90 -12.57
CA ALA A 174 -4.78 -0.49 -12.28
C ALA A 174 -5.99 0.16 -11.60
N ALA A 175 -7.21 -0.18 -12.03
CA ALA A 175 -8.43 0.32 -11.42
C ALA A 175 -8.70 -0.29 -10.04
N LEU A 176 -8.35 -1.56 -9.82
CA LEU A 176 -8.41 -2.20 -8.50
C LEU A 176 -7.51 -1.46 -7.50
N GLU A 177 -6.29 -1.11 -7.89
CA GLU A 177 -5.37 -0.33 -7.05
C GLU A 177 -5.84 1.12 -6.84
N ASP A 178 -6.63 1.69 -7.77
CA ASP A 178 -7.28 2.99 -7.53
C ASP A 178 -8.40 2.86 -6.49
N VAL A 179 -9.17 1.76 -6.53
CA VAL A 179 -10.25 1.48 -5.58
C VAL A 179 -9.69 1.23 -4.18
N THR A 180 -8.61 0.46 -4.02
CA THR A 180 -7.94 0.27 -2.71
C THR A 180 -7.53 1.61 -2.10
N CYS A 181 -6.90 2.49 -2.90
CA CYS A 181 -6.51 3.82 -2.48
C CYS A 181 -7.73 4.73 -2.20
N MET A 182 -8.83 4.55 -2.94
CA MET A 182 -10.05 5.32 -2.74
C MET A 182 -10.77 4.94 -1.43
N LEU A 183 -10.76 3.65 -1.08
CA LEU A 183 -11.34 3.13 0.17
C LEU A 183 -10.38 3.23 1.37
N GLY A 184 -9.10 3.50 1.12
CA GLY A 184 -8.07 3.57 2.15
C GLY A 184 -7.81 2.21 2.81
N CYS A 185 -7.95 1.12 2.06
CA CYS A 185 -7.75 -0.23 2.55
C CYS A 185 -6.70 -0.99 1.74
N THR A 186 -6.04 -1.98 2.35
CA THR A 186 -5.13 -2.85 1.62
C THR A 186 -5.89 -3.74 0.64
N ARG A 187 -5.18 -4.34 -0.32
CA ARG A 187 -5.78 -5.26 -1.29
C ARG A 187 -6.40 -6.49 -0.62
N CYS A 188 -5.77 -6.98 0.46
CA CYS A 188 -6.24 -8.16 1.17
C CYS A 188 -7.62 -7.96 1.80
N SER A 189 -7.93 -6.73 2.25
CA SER A 189 -9.24 -6.36 2.78
C SER A 189 -10.39 -6.41 1.75
N LEU A 190 -10.09 -6.42 0.44
CA LEU A 190 -11.13 -6.46 -0.60
C LEU A 190 -11.61 -7.89 -0.95
N HIS A 191 -11.12 -8.91 -0.25
CA HIS A 191 -11.31 -10.33 -0.63
C HIS A 191 -10.80 -10.64 -2.05
N VAL A 192 -9.77 -9.91 -2.50
CA VAL A 192 -9.14 -10.10 -3.81
C VAL A 192 -7.70 -10.59 -3.65
N VAL A 193 -7.48 -11.84 -4.04
CA VAL A 193 -6.17 -12.51 -3.92
C VAL A 193 -5.46 -12.60 -5.27
N ALA A 194 -4.14 -12.59 -5.23
CA ALA A 194 -3.36 -12.99 -6.40
C ALA A 194 -3.34 -14.52 -6.47
N SER A 195 -3.20 -15.09 -7.67
CA SER A 195 -2.97 -16.53 -7.77
C SER A 195 -1.70 -16.90 -7.01
N GLU A 196 -1.82 -17.84 -6.08
CA GLU A 196 -0.72 -18.30 -5.25
C GLU A 196 0.35 -18.99 -6.11
N LYS A 197 1.61 -18.60 -5.91
CA LYS A 197 2.79 -19.23 -6.53
C LYS A 197 3.95 -19.43 -5.55
N GLY A 198 3.74 -19.18 -4.26
CA GLY A 198 4.79 -19.23 -3.24
C GLY A 198 4.73 -20.54 -2.47
N LEU A 199 5.83 -21.30 -2.46
CA LEU A 199 6.05 -22.38 -1.50
C LEU A 199 7.04 -21.86 -0.45
N VAL A 200 6.63 -21.82 0.81
CA VAL A 200 7.52 -21.48 1.93
C VAL A 200 7.85 -22.78 2.66
N VAL A 201 9.14 -23.10 2.77
CA VAL A 201 9.64 -24.24 3.56
C VAL A 201 10.60 -23.69 4.60
N GLY A 202 10.29 -23.91 5.88
CA GLY A 202 11.10 -23.46 7.00
C GLY A 202 10.38 -23.63 8.34
N ARG A 203 11.07 -23.40 9.45
CA ARG A 203 10.43 -23.23 10.77
C ARG A 203 9.83 -21.83 10.83
N LEU A 204 8.51 -21.76 10.83
CA LEU A 204 7.69 -20.55 11.07
C LEU A 204 7.37 -20.41 12.55
#